data_AF-A0A7X8E337-F1
#
_entry.id   AF-A0A7X8E337-F1
#
_cell.length_a   1.000
_cell.length_b   1.000
_cell.length_c   1.000
_cell.angle_alpha   90.00
_cell.angle_beta   90.00
_cell.angle_gamma   90.00
#
_symmetry.space_group_name_H-M   'P 1'
#
loop_
_entity.id
_entity.type
_entity.pdbx_description
1 polymer ?
#
loop_
_entity_poly.entity_id
_entity_poly.type
_entity_poly.pdbx_seq_one_letter_code
_entity_poly.pdbx_strand_id
1 'polypeptide(L)'
;SNRILHERIAEYAYAVVKDRPHFHISLIMDVSPFCDCHPENDAPIVPDIGMLASFDPVALDQACVDLVNAAPIMDNSLLSESEDLYDDHFKNVSPDSDWKSGLIHAEKIGLGSREYELIEI
;
A
#
# COMPACT_ATOMS: atom_id res chain seq x y z
N SER A 1 10.99 -11.28 -9.05
CA SER A 1 10.05 -10.14 -9.15
C SER A 1 8.64 -10.69 -9.26
N ASN A 2 7.77 -10.24 -8.37
CA ASN A 2 6.36 -10.64 -8.28
C ASN A 2 5.45 -9.80 -9.21
N ARG A 3 6.01 -9.12 -10.20
CA ARG A 3 5.29 -8.21 -11.10
C ARG A 3 4.03 -8.82 -11.72
N ILE A 4 4.12 -10.04 -12.26
CA ILE A 4 2.97 -10.70 -12.91
C ILE A 4 1.81 -10.86 -11.92
N LEU A 5 2.11 -11.17 -10.65
CA LEU A 5 1.08 -11.30 -9.62
C LEU A 5 0.36 -9.95 -9.41
N HIS A 6 1.10 -8.85 -9.29
CA HIS A 6 0.53 -7.52 -9.09
C HIS A 6 -0.30 -7.06 -10.31
N GLU A 7 0.18 -7.31 -11.53
CA GLU A 7 -0.57 -7.01 -12.76
C GLU A 7 -1.91 -7.76 -12.80
N ARG A 8 -1.92 -9.05 -12.43
CA ARG A 8 -3.15 -9.86 -12.39
C ARG A 8 -4.12 -9.40 -11.30
N ILE A 9 -3.64 -9.00 -10.13
CA ILE A 9 -4.48 -8.44 -9.06
C ILE A 9 -5.23 -7.20 -9.57
N ALA A 10 -4.54 -6.27 -10.24
CA ALA A 10 -5.16 -5.08 -10.81
C ALA A 10 -6.20 -5.42 -11.89
N GLU A 11 -5.92 -6.40 -12.77
CA GLU A 11 -6.88 -6.84 -13.79
C GLU A 11 -8.15 -7.46 -13.19
N TYR A 12 -8.02 -8.25 -12.12
CA TYR A 12 -9.17 -8.83 -11.43
C TYR A 12 -9.99 -7.77 -10.70
N ALA A 13 -9.34 -6.82 -10.03
CA ALA A 13 -10.00 -5.68 -9.41
C ALA A 13 -10.80 -4.88 -10.47
N TYR A 14 -10.17 -4.58 -11.60
CA TYR A 14 -10.82 -3.91 -12.74
C TYR A 14 -12.05 -4.68 -13.24
N ALA A 15 -11.95 -5.99 -13.42
CA ALA A 15 -13.10 -6.80 -13.84
C ALA A 15 -14.27 -6.76 -12.84
N VAL A 16 -14.00 -6.57 -11.54
CA VAL A 16 -15.02 -6.48 -10.50
C VAL A 16 -15.72 -5.12 -10.49
N VAL A 17 -14.97 -4.02 -10.64
CA VAL A 17 -15.49 -2.66 -10.49
C VAL A 17 -15.97 -2.03 -11.80
N LYS A 18 -15.52 -2.55 -12.94
CA LYS A 18 -15.87 -2.00 -14.25
C LYS A 18 -17.39 -1.93 -14.44
N ASP A 19 -17.84 -0.75 -14.90
CA ASP A 19 -19.25 -0.43 -15.17
C ASP A 19 -20.18 -0.58 -13.95
N ARG A 20 -19.62 -0.48 -12.74
CA ARG A 20 -20.36 -0.58 -11.47
C ARG A 20 -19.98 0.56 -10.53
N PRO A 21 -20.94 1.08 -9.73
CA PRO A 21 -20.61 2.02 -8.66
C PRO A 21 -19.74 1.32 -7.60
N HIS A 22 -18.69 1.99 -7.18
CA HIS A 22 -17.74 1.49 -6.18
C HIS A 22 -17.25 2.66 -5.32
N PHE A 23 -16.91 2.38 -4.07
CA PHE A 23 -16.35 3.32 -3.12
C PHE A 23 -15.41 2.51 -2.21
N HIS A 24 -14.22 3.03 -1.99
CA HIS A 24 -13.15 2.31 -1.32
C HIS A 24 -12.76 3.05 -0.04
N ILE A 25 -12.50 2.28 1.01
CA ILE A 25 -12.04 2.76 2.31
C ILE A 25 -10.83 1.92 2.69
N SER A 26 -9.73 2.57 3.05
CA SER A 26 -8.52 1.93 3.55
C SER A 26 -8.28 2.39 4.99
N LEU A 27 -8.02 1.42 5.87
CA LEU A 27 -7.62 1.66 7.25
C LEU A 27 -6.13 1.37 7.34
N ILE A 28 -5.33 2.39 7.61
CA ILE A 28 -3.88 2.26 7.73
C ILE A 28 -3.54 2.21 9.22
N MET A 29 -3.78 1.05 9.78
CA MET A 29 -3.58 0.75 11.20
C MET A 29 -2.79 -0.55 11.31
N ASP A 30 -1.98 -0.67 12.37
CA ASP A 30 -1.19 -1.87 12.67
C ASP A 30 -0.43 -2.42 11.45
N VAL A 31 0.24 -1.54 10.69
CA VAL A 31 1.01 -1.93 9.49
C VAL A 31 2.11 -2.90 9.91
N SER A 32 1.91 -4.18 9.67
CA SER A 32 2.78 -5.25 10.15
C SER A 32 3.90 -5.57 9.15
N PRO A 33 5.07 -6.03 9.63
CA PRO A 33 6.17 -6.37 8.73
C PRO A 33 5.90 -7.62 7.88
N PHE A 34 5.07 -8.54 8.37
CA PHE A 34 4.68 -9.75 7.65
C PHE A 34 3.15 -9.82 7.47
N CYS A 35 2.71 -10.70 6.56
CA CYS A 35 1.29 -11.01 6.40
C CYS A 35 0.76 -11.68 7.67
N ASP A 36 -0.48 -11.40 8.07
CA ASP A 36 -1.12 -11.90 9.30
C ASP A 36 -1.10 -13.43 9.47
N CYS A 37 -0.84 -14.19 8.40
CA CYS A 37 -0.68 -15.63 8.45
C CYS A 37 0.67 -16.09 9.02
N HIS A 38 1.64 -15.19 9.19
CA HIS A 38 2.96 -15.50 9.76
C HIS A 38 2.90 -15.41 11.29
N PRO A 39 3.14 -16.52 12.02
CA PRO A 39 3.13 -16.51 13.49
C PRO A 39 4.26 -15.68 14.10
N GLU A 40 5.32 -15.41 13.33
CA GLU A 40 6.46 -14.55 13.68
C GLU A 40 6.23 -13.05 13.39
N ASN A 41 4.98 -12.61 13.22
CA ASN A 41 4.69 -11.19 13.04
C ASN A 41 5.12 -10.38 14.28
N ASP A 42 5.64 -9.19 14.02
CA ASP A 42 6.26 -8.33 15.03
C ASP A 42 5.43 -7.05 15.26
N ALA A 43 5.94 -6.14 16.09
CA ALA A 43 5.36 -4.82 16.28
C ALA A 43 5.13 -4.09 14.94
N PRO A 44 4.07 -3.25 14.84
CA PRO A 44 3.82 -2.43 13.66
C PRO A 44 5.05 -1.59 13.28
N ILE A 45 5.31 -1.44 11.97
CA ILE A 45 6.49 -0.74 11.46
C ILE A 45 6.32 0.79 11.44
N VAL A 46 5.08 1.26 11.42
CA VAL A 46 4.69 2.68 11.52
C VAL A 46 3.49 2.83 12.46
N PRO A 47 3.27 4.01 13.07
CA PRO A 47 2.08 4.28 13.86
C PRO A 47 0.79 4.20 13.03
N ASP A 48 -0.35 4.16 13.73
CA ASP A 48 -1.67 4.33 13.11
C ASP A 48 -1.75 5.69 12.39
N ILE A 49 -2.11 5.67 11.11
CA ILE A 49 -2.27 6.84 10.25
C ILE A 49 -3.76 7.22 10.13
N GLY A 50 -4.67 6.26 10.35
CA GLY A 50 -6.11 6.47 10.29
C GLY A 50 -6.76 5.93 9.02
N MET A 51 -7.81 6.62 8.55
CA MET A 51 -8.70 6.14 7.50
C MET A 51 -8.68 7.06 6.28
N LEU A 52 -8.52 6.47 5.11
CA LEU A 52 -8.66 7.15 3.82
C LEU A 52 -9.86 6.57 3.07
N ALA A 53 -10.47 7.39 2.22
CA ALA A 53 -11.54 6.93 1.35
C ALA A 53 -11.53 7.65 0.00
N SER A 54 -11.92 6.94 -1.05
CA SER A 54 -11.98 7.49 -2.42
C SER A 54 -12.93 6.69 -3.31
N PHE A 55 -13.42 7.33 -4.36
CA PHE A 55 -14.05 6.65 -5.49
C PHE A 55 -13.02 6.10 -6.49
N ASP A 56 -11.78 6.59 -6.47
CA ASP A 56 -10.68 6.09 -7.28
C ASP A 56 -9.80 5.15 -6.44
N PRO A 57 -9.82 3.83 -6.70
CA PRO A 57 -9.06 2.86 -5.91
C PRO A 57 -7.54 2.98 -6.10
N VAL A 58 -7.07 3.42 -7.27
CA VAL A 58 -5.63 3.55 -7.53
C VAL A 58 -5.07 4.76 -6.80
N ALA A 59 -5.81 5.87 -6.79
CA ALA A 59 -5.47 7.08 -6.06
C ALA A 59 -5.43 6.82 -4.55
N LEU A 60 -6.40 6.03 -4.05
CA LEU A 60 -6.46 5.62 -2.64
C LEU A 60 -5.23 4.80 -2.24
N ASP A 61 -4.89 3.76 -3.00
CA ASP A 61 -3.75 2.91 -2.68
C ASP A 61 -2.43 3.68 -2.78
N GLN A 62 -2.30 4.58 -3.77
CA GLN A 62 -1.14 5.46 -3.89
C GLN A 62 -0.99 6.36 -2.67
N ALA A 63 -2.07 7.01 -2.22
CA ALA A 63 -2.07 7.85 -1.02
C ALA A 63 -1.71 7.04 0.24
N CYS A 64 -2.22 5.82 0.37
CA CYS A 64 -1.90 4.96 1.51
C CYS A 64 -0.41 4.65 1.58
N VAL A 65 0.19 4.25 0.46
CA VAL A 65 1.61 3.92 0.40
C VAL A 65 2.49 5.14 0.66
N ASP A 66 2.11 6.31 0.14
CA ASP A 66 2.86 7.54 0.36
C ASP A 66 2.81 7.97 1.83
N LEU A 67 1.65 7.87 2.49
CA LEU A 67 1.52 8.17 3.91
C LEU A 67 2.32 7.19 4.78
N VAL A 68 2.31 5.89 4.46
CA VAL A 68 3.14 4.91 5.19
C VAL A 68 4.61 5.23 5.04
N ASN A 69 5.09 5.52 3.82
CA ASN A 69 6.50 5.87 3.60
C ASN A 69 6.90 7.21 4.24
N ALA A 70 5.96 8.13 4.42
CA ALA A 70 6.18 9.41 5.11
C ALA A 70 6.07 9.31 6.64
N ALA A 71 5.48 8.23 7.17
CA ALA A 71 5.27 8.05 8.60
C ALA A 71 6.60 7.76 9.33
N PRO A 72 6.72 8.17 10.61
CA PRO A 72 7.87 7.83 11.42
C PRO A 72 7.93 6.31 11.63
N ILE A 73 9.14 5.80 11.77
CA ILE A 73 9.38 4.38 12.10
C ILE A 73 9.01 4.16 13.57
N MET A 74 8.31 3.07 13.86
CA MET A 74 8.02 2.64 15.23
C MET A 74 9.26 2.05 15.91
N ASP A 75 9.54 2.50 17.14
CA ASP A 75 10.63 1.95 17.96
C ASP A 75 10.40 0.47 18.29
N ASN A 76 11.49 -0.31 18.32
CA ASN A 76 11.47 -1.77 18.55
C ASN A 76 10.60 -2.53 17.55
N SER A 77 10.47 -2.02 16.32
CA SER A 77 9.93 -2.77 15.19
C SER A 77 11.07 -3.33 14.34
N LEU A 78 10.80 -4.39 13.57
CA LEU A 78 11.72 -4.90 12.55
C LEU A 78 12.30 -3.80 11.65
N LEU A 79 11.52 -2.76 11.31
CA LEU A 79 12.00 -1.64 10.50
C LEU A 79 13.02 -0.76 11.25
N SER A 80 12.87 -0.60 12.58
CA SER A 80 13.84 0.15 13.40
C SER A 80 15.19 -0.54 13.58
N GLU A 81 15.24 -1.86 13.34
CA GLU A 81 16.47 -2.65 13.40
C GLU A 81 17.24 -2.69 12.07
N SER A 82 16.68 -2.12 11.00
CA SER A 82 17.31 -2.11 9.68
C SER A 82 18.49 -1.12 9.62
N GLU A 83 19.65 -1.59 9.16
CA GLU A 83 20.86 -0.77 8.99
C GLU A 83 20.80 0.08 7.69
N ASP A 84 20.07 -0.39 6.69
CA ASP A 84 19.90 0.26 5.39
C ASP A 84 18.44 0.70 5.23
N LEU A 85 18.18 2.00 5.37
CA LEU A 85 16.87 2.60 5.15
C LEU A 85 16.84 3.30 3.79
N TYR A 86 16.09 2.71 2.85
CA TYR A 86 15.65 3.37 1.63
C TYR A 86 14.43 4.26 1.92
N ASP A 87 14.13 5.20 1.01
CA ASP A 87 12.89 6.01 1.00
C ASP A 87 11.64 5.17 0.61
N ASP A 88 11.55 3.93 1.11
CA ASP A 88 10.47 2.98 0.86
C ASP A 88 10.45 1.93 1.99
N HIS A 89 9.62 2.16 3.01
CA HIS A 89 9.52 1.29 4.20
C HIS A 89 9.16 -0.14 3.81
N PHE A 90 8.37 -0.34 2.77
CA PHE A 90 8.01 -1.67 2.28
C PHE A 90 9.21 -2.43 1.73
N LYS A 91 10.16 -1.73 1.08
CA LYS A 91 11.41 -2.36 0.62
C LYS A 91 12.38 -2.64 1.75
N ASN A 92 12.41 -1.78 2.77
CA ASN A 92 13.25 -1.99 3.94
C ASN A 92 12.88 -3.28 4.68
N VAL A 93 11.58 -3.58 4.77
CA VAL A 93 11.08 -4.82 5.39
C VAL A 93 11.09 -6.01 4.43
N SER A 94 10.75 -5.78 3.16
CA SER A 94 10.67 -6.82 2.12
C SER A 94 11.39 -6.35 0.85
N PRO A 95 12.70 -6.62 0.72
CA PRO A 95 13.53 -6.09 -0.39
C PRO A 95 13.04 -6.48 -1.79
N ASP A 96 12.36 -7.62 -1.91
CA ASP A 96 11.78 -8.12 -3.16
C ASP A 96 10.40 -7.52 -3.48
N SER A 97 9.87 -6.65 -2.62
CA SER A 97 8.58 -5.97 -2.80
C SER A 97 8.63 -4.97 -3.97
N ASP A 98 7.64 -5.07 -4.84
CA ASP A 98 7.48 -4.20 -6.02
C ASP A 98 6.02 -3.75 -6.15
N TRP A 99 5.50 -3.12 -5.08
CA TRP A 99 4.14 -2.60 -5.03
C TRP A 99 3.84 -1.62 -6.18
N LYS A 100 4.86 -0.83 -6.60
CA LYS A 100 4.76 0.17 -7.69
C LYS A 100 4.28 -0.44 -8.99
N SER A 101 4.74 -1.65 -9.33
CA SER A 101 4.36 -2.32 -10.57
C SER A 101 2.85 -2.55 -10.70
N GLY A 102 2.17 -2.86 -9.59
CA GLY A 102 0.72 -3.03 -9.56
C GLY A 102 -0.03 -1.74 -9.88
N LEU A 103 0.32 -0.64 -9.20
CA LEU A 103 -0.32 0.66 -9.41
C LEU A 103 -0.06 1.24 -10.80
N ILE A 104 1.16 1.07 -11.34
CA ILE A 104 1.49 1.48 -12.71
C ILE A 104 0.62 0.73 -13.73
N HIS A 105 0.43 -0.58 -13.54
CA HIS A 105 -0.41 -1.36 -14.44
C HIS A 105 -1.90 -1.01 -14.28
N ALA A 106 -2.37 -0.83 -13.04
CA ALA A 106 -3.73 -0.43 -12.74
C ALA A 106 -4.12 0.88 -13.45
N GLU A 107 -3.26 1.90 -13.38
CA GLU A 107 -3.43 3.15 -14.11
C GLU A 107 -3.44 2.93 -15.63
N LYS A 108 -2.49 2.15 -16.15
CA LYS A 108 -2.38 1.83 -17.58
C LYS A 108 -3.64 1.16 -18.16
N ILE A 109 -4.32 0.30 -17.39
CA ILE A 109 -5.55 -0.37 -17.82
C ILE A 109 -6.82 0.45 -17.55
N GLY A 110 -6.69 1.64 -16.94
CA GLY A 110 -7.79 2.55 -16.65
C GLY A 110 -8.63 2.15 -15.44
N LEU A 111 -8.02 1.51 -14.42
CA LEU A 111 -8.68 1.24 -13.14
C LEU A 111 -8.83 2.52 -12.29
N GLY A 112 -7.92 3.47 -12.46
CA GLY A 112 -7.89 4.72 -11.72
C GLY A 112 -6.65 5.52 -12.07
N SER A 113 -6.39 6.59 -11.32
CA SER A 113 -5.23 7.47 -11.45
C SER A 113 -4.29 7.29 -10.27
N ARG A 114 -2.97 7.40 -10.49
CA ARG A 114 -2.02 7.52 -9.37
C ARG A 114 -1.94 8.95 -8.84
N GLU A 115 -2.49 9.93 -9.55
CA GLU A 115 -2.59 11.30 -9.05
C GLU A 115 -3.75 11.43 -8.07
N TYR A 116 -3.51 12.12 -6.96
CA TYR A 116 -4.52 12.37 -5.93
C TYR A 116 -4.30 13.73 -5.27
N GLU A 117 -5.35 14.25 -4.65
CA GLU A 117 -5.30 15.39 -3.73
C GLU A 117 -5.82 14.91 -2.37
N LEU A 118 -5.04 15.14 -1.32
CA LEU A 118 -5.45 14.80 0.03
C LEU A 118 -6.31 15.93 0.61
N ILE A 119 -7.55 15.61 1.00
CA ILE A 119 -8.49 16.54 1.63
C ILE A 119 -8.75 16.06 3.06
N GLU A 120 -8.30 16.83 4.05
CA GLU A 120 -8.56 16.57 5.46
C GLU A 120 -9.93 17.13 5.88
N ILE A 121 -10.64 16.39 6.74
CA ILE A 121 -11.99 16.72 7.23
C ILE A 121 -11.95 16.93 8.74
#